data_AF-A0A4S8LBA7-F1
#
_entry.id   AF-A0A4S8LBA7-F1
#
_cell.length_a   1.000
_cell.length_b   1.000
_cell.length_c   1.000
_cell.angle_alpha   90.00
_cell.angle_beta   90.00
_cell.angle_gamma   90.00
#
_symmetry.space_group_name_H-M   'P 1'
#
loop_
_entity.id
_entity.type
_entity.pdbx_description
1 polymer ?
#
loop_
_entity_poly.entity_id
_entity_poly.type
_entity_poly.pdbx_seq_one_letter_code
_entity_poly.pdbx_strand_id
1 'polypeptide(L)'
;MKEYLSNDLESYPEWLDAIESLVSLEAAFKFTDFKKILPTTKRPVAVPVWVKNARKEPLPKKVGDSVTFSNEVLIWWNTMQPEWRVLEQGALDKGDWVKEVKGPWGKLKCPGINGLYSMMACLRWWAVKEISEGGKLSEKWKGLLGDLVWVMDSIAADEEQPPTKKSRPSA
;
A
#
# COMPACT_ATOMS: atom_id res chain seq x y z
N MET A 1 -6.99 -12.01 -5.99
CA MET A 1 -6.10 -10.99 -5.37
C MET A 1 -4.67 -11.50 -5.36
N LYS A 2 -4.38 -12.55 -4.59
CA LYS A 2 -3.06 -13.20 -4.48
C LYS A 2 -2.45 -13.60 -5.82
N GLU A 3 -3.18 -14.37 -6.63
CA GLU A 3 -2.73 -14.82 -7.96
C GLU A 3 -2.25 -13.68 -8.86
N TYR A 4 -3.01 -12.57 -8.93
CA TYR A 4 -2.61 -11.40 -9.70
C TYR A 4 -1.31 -10.76 -9.19
N LEU A 5 -1.13 -10.67 -7.86
CA LEU A 5 0.05 -10.04 -7.27
C LEU A 5 1.30 -10.91 -7.36
N SER A 6 1.16 -12.23 -7.31
CA SER A 6 2.29 -13.16 -7.36
C SER A 6 2.99 -13.15 -8.72
N ASN A 7 2.23 -12.97 -9.81
CA ASN A 7 2.77 -12.95 -11.17
C ASN A 7 3.94 -11.97 -11.34
N ASP A 8 4.99 -12.38 -12.05
CA ASP A 8 6.24 -11.64 -12.37
C ASP A 8 7.25 -11.52 -11.22
N LEU A 9 6.81 -11.67 -9.96
CA LEU A 9 7.64 -11.44 -8.77
C LEU A 9 7.73 -12.67 -7.85
N GLU A 10 7.48 -13.86 -8.39
CA GLU A 10 7.52 -15.13 -7.64
C GLU A 10 8.91 -15.47 -7.09
N SER A 11 9.95 -14.87 -7.66
CA SER A 11 11.35 -15.06 -7.25
C SER A 11 11.79 -14.14 -6.11
N TYR A 12 10.92 -13.25 -5.62
CA TYR A 12 11.22 -12.28 -4.56
C TYR A 12 10.47 -12.65 -3.26
N PRO A 13 11.13 -13.34 -2.30
CA PRO A 13 10.50 -13.78 -1.07
C PRO A 13 9.86 -12.63 -0.27
N GLU A 14 10.51 -11.46 -0.21
CA GLU A 14 9.99 -10.29 0.49
C GLU A 14 8.65 -9.79 -0.09
N TRP A 15 8.44 -10.01 -1.39
CA TRP A 15 7.18 -9.67 -2.05
C TRP A 15 6.07 -10.65 -1.68
N LEU A 16 6.39 -11.95 -1.64
CA LEU A 16 5.45 -12.98 -1.23
C LEU A 16 5.03 -12.80 0.23
N ASP A 17 5.98 -12.50 1.12
CA ASP A 17 5.71 -12.18 2.52
C ASP A 17 4.77 -10.96 2.63
N ALA A 18 4.98 -9.93 1.82
CA ALA A 18 4.09 -8.77 1.79
C ALA A 18 2.66 -9.11 1.31
N ILE A 19 2.52 -10.08 0.39
CA ILE A 19 1.20 -10.59 0.00
C ILE A 19 0.54 -11.32 1.19
N GLU A 20 1.29 -12.10 1.98
CA GLU A 20 0.74 -12.73 3.18
C GLU A 20 0.33 -11.71 4.25
N SER A 21 1.09 -10.63 4.45
CA SER A 21 0.67 -9.51 5.32
C SER A 21 -0.62 -8.86 4.83
N LEU A 22 -0.79 -8.67 3.52
CA LEU A 22 -2.07 -8.19 2.96
C LEU A 22 -3.21 -9.18 3.23
N VAL A 23 -2.98 -10.48 3.04
CA VAL A 23 -4.00 -11.51 3.32
C VAL A 23 -4.37 -11.53 4.80
N SER A 24 -3.38 -11.37 5.69
CA SER A 24 -3.57 -11.33 7.14
C SER A 24 -4.38 -10.10 7.57
N LEU A 25 -4.10 -8.94 6.97
CA LEU A 25 -4.93 -7.75 7.12
C LEU A 25 -6.38 -8.02 6.70
N GLU A 26 -6.60 -8.55 5.49
CA GLU A 26 -7.97 -8.85 5.02
C GLU A 26 -8.67 -9.86 5.94
N ALA A 27 -7.94 -10.84 6.46
CA ALA A 27 -8.46 -11.82 7.42
C ALA A 27 -8.86 -11.17 8.76
N ALA A 28 -8.10 -10.20 9.28
CA ALA A 28 -8.46 -9.43 10.47
C ALA A 28 -9.80 -8.68 10.29
N PHE A 29 -10.07 -8.19 9.06
CA PHE A 29 -11.36 -7.61 8.68
C PHE A 29 -12.40 -8.63 8.19
N LYS A 30 -12.13 -9.93 8.36
CA LYS A 30 -13.01 -11.04 7.96
C LYS A 30 -13.39 -11.03 6.47
N PHE A 31 -12.49 -10.51 5.63
CA PHE A 31 -12.71 -10.31 4.20
C PHE A 31 -13.97 -9.49 3.90
N THR A 32 -14.32 -8.56 4.80
CA THR A 32 -15.49 -7.69 4.62
C THR A 32 -15.16 -6.65 3.54
N ASP A 33 -15.98 -6.62 2.48
CA ASP A 33 -15.87 -5.56 1.47
C ASP A 33 -16.47 -4.26 1.99
N PHE A 34 -15.61 -3.29 2.32
CA PHE A 34 -16.06 -1.95 2.65
C PHE A 34 -16.33 -1.16 1.35
N LYS A 35 -17.39 -0.37 1.36
CA LYS A 35 -17.64 0.64 0.30
C LYS A 35 -16.64 1.81 0.33
N LYS A 36 -15.74 1.83 1.31
CA LYS A 36 -14.67 2.82 1.41
C LYS A 36 -13.63 2.56 0.32
N ILE A 37 -13.01 3.64 -0.14
CA ILE A 37 -11.93 3.60 -1.12
C ILE A 37 -10.75 4.37 -0.55
N LEU A 38 -9.53 3.97 -0.92
CA LEU A 38 -8.36 4.79 -0.65
C LEU A 38 -8.50 6.18 -1.28
N PRO A 39 -7.86 7.21 -0.70
CA PRO A 39 -7.86 8.56 -1.23
C PRO A 39 -7.49 8.60 -2.71
N THR A 40 -8.23 9.39 -3.48
CA THR A 40 -7.99 9.57 -4.93
C THR A 40 -7.03 10.72 -5.22
N THR A 41 -6.75 11.56 -4.22
CA THR A 41 -5.79 12.67 -4.29
C THR A 41 -4.42 12.16 -4.68
N LYS A 42 -3.84 12.71 -5.75
CA LYS A 42 -2.51 12.34 -6.29
C LYS A 42 -2.35 10.86 -6.66
N ARG A 43 -3.45 10.11 -6.74
CA ARG A 43 -3.44 8.70 -7.17
C ARG A 43 -2.90 8.57 -8.59
N PRO A 44 -1.96 7.64 -8.87
CA PRO A 44 -1.47 7.41 -10.21
C PRO A 44 -2.62 7.10 -11.19
N VAL A 45 -2.57 7.68 -12.39
CA VAL A 45 -3.64 7.53 -13.41
C VAL A 45 -3.81 6.07 -13.85
N ALA A 46 -2.77 5.25 -13.71
CA ALA A 46 -2.83 3.81 -13.95
C ALA A 46 -3.89 3.11 -13.08
N VAL A 47 -4.10 3.53 -11.83
CA VAL A 47 -5.02 2.87 -10.89
C VAL A 47 -6.48 2.91 -11.36
N PRO A 48 -7.10 4.09 -11.64
CA PRO A 48 -8.49 4.11 -12.10
C PRO A 48 -8.68 3.40 -13.45
N VAL A 49 -7.68 3.41 -14.34
CA VAL A 49 -7.73 2.67 -15.62
C VAL A 49 -7.74 1.17 -15.36
N TRP A 50 -6.84 0.68 -14.51
CA TRP A 50 -6.76 -0.73 -14.13
C TRP A 50 -8.04 -1.20 -13.44
N VAL A 51 -8.57 -0.40 -12.50
CA VAL A 51 -9.85 -0.65 -11.82
C VAL A 51 -11.00 -0.75 -12.83
N LYS A 52 -11.08 0.18 -13.79
CA LYS A 52 -12.09 0.17 -14.86
C LYS A 52 -11.99 -1.08 -15.75
N ASN A 53 -10.77 -1.57 -15.99
CA ASN A 53 -10.50 -2.79 -16.77
C ASN A 53 -10.58 -4.07 -15.93
N ALA A 54 -11.44 -4.07 -14.90
CA ALA A 54 -11.66 -5.21 -14.00
C ALA A 54 -10.39 -5.76 -13.32
N ARG A 55 -9.33 -4.95 -13.21
CA ARG A 55 -8.07 -5.28 -12.52
C ARG A 55 -7.33 -6.49 -13.11
N LYS A 56 -7.50 -6.73 -14.41
CA LYS A 56 -6.91 -7.89 -15.11
C LYS A 56 -5.62 -7.58 -15.86
N GLU A 57 -5.39 -6.31 -16.19
CA GLU A 57 -4.23 -5.90 -16.97
C GLU A 57 -2.96 -6.05 -16.11
N PRO A 58 -1.97 -6.87 -16.53
CA PRO A 58 -0.75 -7.09 -15.74
C PRO A 58 0.06 -5.82 -15.53
N LEU A 59 0.13 -4.96 -16.55
CA LEU A 59 0.82 -3.68 -16.49
C LEU A 59 0.02 -2.64 -17.29
N PRO A 60 -0.68 -1.71 -16.61
CA PRO A 60 -1.48 -0.70 -17.29
C PRO A 60 -0.65 0.18 -18.22
N LYS A 61 -1.16 0.45 -19.43
CA LYS A 61 -0.49 1.33 -20.42
C LYS A 61 -0.16 2.75 -19.92
N LYS A 62 -0.81 3.18 -18.84
CA LYS A 62 -0.60 4.50 -18.21
C LYS A 62 0.49 4.50 -17.14
N VAL A 63 1.15 3.38 -16.89
CA VAL A 63 2.37 3.33 -16.07
C VAL A 63 3.52 3.90 -16.90
N GLY A 64 4.10 5.00 -16.42
CA GLY A 64 5.25 5.68 -17.03
C GLY A 64 6.55 4.88 -16.94
N ASP A 65 7.69 5.56 -17.14
CA ASP A 65 9.00 5.02 -16.77
C ASP A 65 9.10 4.79 -15.25
N SER A 66 10.03 3.93 -14.82
CA SER A 66 10.18 3.58 -13.41
C SER A 66 10.39 4.80 -12.49
N VAL A 67 11.16 5.80 -12.93
CA VAL A 67 11.48 6.97 -12.12
C VAL A 67 10.25 7.84 -11.91
N THR A 68 9.54 8.20 -12.99
CA THR A 68 8.32 9.00 -12.88
C THR A 68 7.26 8.27 -12.06
N PHE A 69 7.05 6.99 -12.33
CA PHE A 69 6.00 6.22 -11.67
C PHE A 69 6.30 5.99 -10.19
N SER A 70 7.55 5.73 -9.81
CA SER A 70 7.95 5.61 -8.40
C SER A 70 7.58 6.85 -7.58
N ASN A 71 7.83 8.04 -8.11
CA ASN A 71 7.50 9.31 -7.46
C ASN A 71 5.99 9.49 -7.30
N GLU A 72 5.20 9.15 -8.32
CA GLU A 72 3.73 9.19 -8.21
C GLU A 72 3.23 8.27 -7.09
N VAL A 73 3.80 7.06 -6.97
CA VAL A 73 3.43 6.09 -5.95
C VAL A 73 3.82 6.60 -4.55
N LEU A 74 5.04 7.12 -4.37
CA LEU A 74 5.50 7.67 -3.08
C LEU A 74 4.64 8.87 -2.63
N ILE A 75 4.32 9.78 -3.55
CA ILE A 75 3.45 10.93 -3.27
C ILE A 75 2.06 10.43 -2.85
N TRP A 76 1.47 9.51 -3.62
CA TRP A 76 0.15 8.98 -3.32
C TRP A 76 0.11 8.31 -1.96
N TRP A 77 1.09 7.46 -1.66
CA TRP A 77 1.24 6.81 -0.36
C TRP A 77 1.29 7.82 0.78
N ASN A 78 2.08 8.88 0.63
CA ASN A 78 2.19 9.92 1.63
C ASN A 78 0.88 10.68 1.88
N THR A 79 0.05 10.89 0.84
CA THR A 79 -1.26 11.56 1.01
C THR A 79 -2.27 10.76 1.84
N MET A 80 -2.06 9.45 1.98
CA MET A 80 -2.91 8.57 2.78
C MET A 80 -2.49 8.51 4.24
N GLN A 81 -1.24 8.87 4.53
CA GLN A 81 -0.69 8.78 5.87
C GLN A 81 -1.50 9.66 6.83
N PRO A 82 -1.67 9.21 8.07
CA PRO A 82 -2.21 10.05 9.12
C PRO A 82 -1.26 11.22 9.41
N GLU A 83 -1.77 12.29 10.01
CA GLU A 83 -1.02 13.52 10.29
C GLU A 83 0.26 13.27 11.09
N TRP A 84 0.27 12.26 11.97
CA TRP A 84 1.42 11.89 12.78
C TRP A 84 2.53 11.14 12.02
N ARG A 85 2.30 10.80 10.73
CA ARG A 85 3.22 10.01 9.90
C ARG A 85 3.55 10.64 8.55
N VAL A 86 2.77 11.62 8.08
CA VAL A 86 3.01 12.27 6.79
C VAL A 86 4.43 12.86 6.76
N LEU A 87 5.14 12.62 5.65
CA LEU A 87 6.46 13.19 5.41
C LEU A 87 6.34 14.52 4.69
N GLU A 88 7.29 15.41 4.96
CA GLU A 88 7.55 16.61 4.16
C GLU A 88 7.99 16.22 2.74
N GLN A 89 7.68 17.06 1.74
CA GLN A 89 7.88 16.70 0.34
C GLN A 89 9.35 16.38 -0.01
N GLY A 90 10.32 17.05 0.63
CA GLY A 90 11.75 16.78 0.46
C GLY A 90 12.26 15.51 1.14
N ALA A 91 11.45 14.84 1.96
CA ALA A 91 11.81 13.61 2.68
C ALA A 91 11.27 12.33 2.00
N LEU A 92 10.42 12.46 0.98
CA LEU A 92 9.80 11.32 0.29
C LEU A 92 10.82 10.39 -0.38
N ASP A 93 11.90 10.95 -0.90
CA ASP A 93 12.94 10.17 -1.57
C ASP A 93 13.67 9.21 -0.62
N LYS A 94 13.73 9.55 0.67
CA LYS A 94 14.30 8.67 1.70
C LYS A 94 13.30 7.60 2.15
N GLY A 95 12.01 7.95 2.19
CA GLY A 95 10.96 7.01 2.56
C GLY A 95 11.00 6.58 4.03
N ASP A 96 11.51 7.45 4.91
CA ASP A 96 11.67 7.17 6.34
C ASP A 96 10.40 7.52 7.14
N TRP A 97 9.25 6.90 6.81
CA TRP A 97 8.05 7.08 7.61
C TRP A 97 8.23 6.49 9.02
N VAL A 98 7.67 7.17 10.03
CA VAL A 98 7.72 6.72 11.42
C VAL A 98 7.04 5.35 11.58
N LYS A 99 7.78 4.37 12.11
CA LYS A 99 7.31 3.01 12.43
C LYS A 99 6.90 2.87 13.90
N GLU A 100 5.99 3.75 14.32
CA GLU A 100 5.40 3.76 15.65
C GLU A 100 3.95 4.24 15.54
N VAL A 101 3.01 3.53 16.16
CA VAL A 101 1.59 3.91 16.11
C VAL A 101 1.32 5.04 17.11
N LYS A 102 1.12 6.27 16.61
CA LYS A 102 0.89 7.48 17.43
C LYS A 102 -0.56 7.96 17.45
N GLY A 103 -1.45 7.24 16.78
CA GLY A 103 -2.85 7.62 16.67
C GLY A 103 -3.61 6.73 15.68
N PRO A 104 -4.87 7.09 15.36
CA PRO A 104 -5.70 6.28 14.47
C PRO A 104 -5.16 6.26 13.04
N TRP A 105 -5.34 5.13 12.37
CA TRP A 105 -4.95 4.89 10.97
C TRP A 105 -5.80 5.65 9.93
N GLY A 106 -7.00 6.08 10.32
CA GLY A 106 -7.86 6.93 9.50
C GLY A 106 -8.16 6.33 8.12
N LYS A 107 -7.66 6.98 7.07
CA LYS A 107 -7.90 6.64 5.66
C LYS A 107 -7.31 5.28 5.26
N LEU A 108 -6.28 4.82 5.95
CA LEU A 108 -5.60 3.54 5.66
C LEU A 108 -6.40 2.33 6.17
N LYS A 109 -7.34 2.53 7.11
CA LYS A 109 -8.29 1.49 7.57
C LYS A 109 -9.39 1.27 6.54
N CYS A 110 -8.99 0.74 5.39
CA CYS A 110 -9.80 0.52 4.20
C CYS A 110 -9.47 -0.87 3.63
N PRO A 111 -10.03 -1.95 4.17
CA PRO A 111 -9.81 -3.29 3.64
C PRO A 111 -10.62 -3.51 2.35
N GLY A 112 -10.33 -4.61 1.67
CA GLY A 112 -10.97 -5.03 0.43
C GLY A 112 -10.25 -4.55 -0.83
N ILE A 113 -10.87 -4.83 -1.98
CA ILE A 113 -10.25 -4.64 -3.31
C ILE A 113 -9.93 -3.18 -3.70
N ASN A 114 -10.49 -2.21 -2.96
CA ASN A 114 -10.21 -0.77 -3.15
C ASN A 114 -9.24 -0.20 -2.11
N GLY A 115 -8.74 -1.07 -1.23
CA GLY A 115 -7.81 -0.80 -0.15
C GLY A 115 -6.35 -0.89 -0.55
N LEU A 116 -5.52 -1.34 0.39
CA LEU A 116 -4.06 -1.51 0.22
C LEU A 116 -3.69 -2.50 -0.90
N TYR A 117 -4.64 -3.33 -1.36
CA TYR A 117 -4.49 -4.08 -2.60
C TYR A 117 -4.10 -3.20 -3.80
N SER A 118 -4.66 -1.99 -3.91
CA SER A 118 -4.33 -1.07 -5.01
C SER A 118 -2.92 -0.48 -4.86
N MET A 119 -2.42 -0.34 -3.63
CA MET A 119 -1.02 0.05 -3.38
C MET A 119 -0.07 -1.08 -3.77
N MET A 120 -0.36 -2.32 -3.38
CA MET A 120 0.40 -3.51 -3.81
C MET A 120 0.44 -3.61 -5.34
N ALA A 121 -0.69 -3.42 -6.02
CA ALA A 121 -0.71 -3.41 -7.49
C ALA A 121 0.25 -2.35 -8.09
N CYS A 122 0.33 -1.15 -7.49
CA CYS A 122 1.27 -0.13 -7.92
C CYS A 122 2.73 -0.53 -7.69
N LEU A 123 3.07 -1.10 -6.53
CA LEU A 123 4.43 -1.57 -6.26
C LEU A 123 4.82 -2.67 -7.25
N ARG A 124 3.90 -3.57 -7.60
CA ARG A 124 4.16 -4.59 -8.62
C ARG A 124 4.47 -3.97 -9.98
N TRP A 125 3.68 -2.99 -10.43
CA TRP A 125 3.95 -2.32 -11.72
C TRP A 125 5.28 -1.57 -11.72
N TRP A 126 5.63 -0.94 -10.61
CA TRP A 126 6.92 -0.30 -10.44
C TRP A 126 8.07 -1.31 -10.52
N ALA A 127 7.99 -2.43 -9.79
CA ALA A 127 8.99 -3.49 -9.85
C ALA A 127 9.17 -4.04 -11.28
N VAL A 128 8.07 -4.38 -11.95
CA VAL A 128 8.08 -4.86 -13.34
C VAL A 128 8.76 -3.85 -14.26
N LYS A 129 8.52 -2.54 -14.07
CA LYS A 129 9.17 -1.48 -14.83
C LYS A 129 10.68 -1.43 -14.59
N GLU A 130 11.13 -1.39 -13.33
CA GLU A 130 12.56 -1.36 -13.01
C GLU A 130 13.30 -2.57 -13.59
N ILE A 131 12.72 -3.77 -13.47
CA ILE A 131 13.29 -5.00 -14.04
C ILE A 131 13.34 -4.92 -15.57
N SER A 132 12.25 -4.48 -16.21
CA SER A 132 12.18 -4.38 -17.68
C SER A 132 13.12 -3.34 -18.28
N GLU A 133 13.46 -2.30 -17.51
CA GLU A 133 14.41 -1.25 -17.89
C GLU A 133 15.87 -1.65 -17.63
N GLY A 134 16.12 -2.93 -17.28
CA GLY A 134 17.46 -3.49 -17.07
C GLY A 134 18.01 -3.28 -15.67
N GLY A 135 17.18 -2.81 -14.73
CA GLY A 135 17.53 -2.57 -13.34
C GLY A 135 17.29 -3.77 -12.42
N LYS A 136 17.72 -3.60 -11.16
CA LYS A 136 17.25 -4.40 -10.01
C LYS A 136 16.25 -3.55 -9.23
N LEU A 137 15.45 -4.20 -8.39
CA LEU A 137 14.54 -3.49 -7.48
C LEU A 137 15.31 -2.49 -6.62
N SER A 138 14.93 -1.23 -6.72
CA SER A 138 15.60 -0.12 -6.06
C SER A 138 15.39 -0.16 -4.54
N GLU A 139 16.29 0.49 -3.80
CA GLU A 139 16.12 0.65 -2.35
C GLU A 139 14.86 1.47 -2.01
N LYS A 140 14.42 2.38 -2.90
CA LYS A 140 13.14 3.08 -2.75
C LYS A 140 11.95 2.12 -2.81
N TRP A 141 11.98 1.18 -3.75
CA TRP A 141 10.94 0.16 -3.87
C TRP A 141 10.88 -0.71 -2.61
N LYS A 142 12.05 -1.20 -2.14
CA LYS A 142 12.15 -2.02 -0.93
C LYS A 142 11.74 -1.26 0.33
N GLY A 143 12.13 0.01 0.44
CA GLY A 143 11.76 0.89 1.54
C GLY A 143 10.25 1.06 1.64
N LEU A 144 9.59 1.35 0.51
CA LEU A 144 8.13 1.46 0.47
C LEU A 144 7.44 0.11 0.73
N LEU A 145 7.97 -1.01 0.22
CA LEU A 145 7.44 -2.34 0.53
C LEU A 145 7.48 -2.62 2.03
N GLY A 146 8.64 -2.42 2.66
CA GLY A 146 8.81 -2.64 4.10
C GLY A 146 7.99 -1.67 4.96
N ASP A 147 7.71 -0.47 4.45
CA ASP A 147 6.78 0.47 5.07
C ASP A 147 5.33 -0.03 5.00
N LEU A 148 4.91 -0.46 3.81
CA LEU A 148 3.56 -0.97 3.54
C LEU A 148 3.27 -2.24 4.36
N VAL A 149 4.22 -3.18 4.44
CA VAL A 149 4.12 -4.37 5.30
C VAL A 149 3.89 -3.97 6.75
N TRP A 150 4.72 -3.07 7.27
CA TRP A 150 4.57 -2.59 8.65
C TRP A 150 3.18 -1.96 8.90
N VAL A 151 2.62 -1.24 7.92
CA VAL A 151 1.25 -0.68 8.01
C VAL A 151 0.20 -1.76 8.04
N MET A 152 0.29 -2.73 7.13
CA MET A 152 -0.68 -3.83 7.06
C MET A 152 -0.70 -4.61 8.37
N ASP A 153 0.47 -4.97 8.90
CA ASP A 153 0.59 -5.71 10.15
C ASP A 153 0.07 -4.87 11.34
N SER A 154 0.39 -3.59 11.39
CA SER A 154 -0.06 -2.70 12.48
C SER A 154 -1.57 -2.44 12.46
N ILE A 155 -2.19 -2.34 11.28
CA ILE A 155 -3.65 -2.22 11.16
C ILE A 155 -4.33 -3.54 11.51
N ALA A 156 -3.78 -4.68 11.08
CA ALA A 156 -4.30 -6.00 11.42
C ALA A 156 -4.31 -6.21 12.94
N ALA A 157 -3.20 -5.90 13.61
CA ALA A 157 -3.08 -5.97 15.06
C ALA A 157 -4.06 -5.02 15.80
N ASP A 158 -4.32 -3.82 15.28
CA ASP A 158 -5.32 -2.88 15.82
C ASP A 158 -6.76 -3.43 15.72
N GLU A 159 -7.09 -4.15 14.65
CA GLU A 159 -8.43 -4.72 14.44
C GLU A 159 -8.67 -6.00 15.27
N GLU A 160 -7.65 -6.84 15.48
CA GLU A 160 -7.74 -8.05 16.29
C GLU A 160 -7.90 -7.75 17.79
N GLN A 161 -7.43 -6.58 18.24
CA GLN A 161 -7.61 -6.17 19.62
C GLN A 161 -9.09 -5.83 19.89
N PRO A 162 -9.74 -6.43 20.91
CA PRO A 162 -11.10 -6.04 21.29
C PRO A 162 -11.13 -4.55 21.64
N PRO A 163 -12.21 -3.82 21.33
CA PRO A 163 -12.26 -2.38 21.48
C PRO A 163 -11.91 -2.04 22.93
N THR A 164 -10.74 -1.43 23.13
CA THR A 164 -10.36 -0.91 24.44
C THR A 164 -11.46 0.03 24.87
N LYS A 165 -12.09 -0.30 26.00
CA LYS A 165 -13.16 0.50 26.61
C LYS A 165 -12.70 1.95 26.57
N LYS A 166 -13.43 2.81 25.85
CA LYS A 166 -13.29 4.26 25.99
C LYS A 166 -13.44 4.55 27.48
N SER A 167 -12.34 4.82 28.17
CA SER A 167 -12.37 5.37 29.51
C SER A 167 -13.10 6.70 29.39
N ARG A 168 -14.36 6.70 29.82
CA ARG A 168 -15.15 7.91 29.97
C ARG A 168 -14.32 8.84 30.87
N PRO A 169 -14.04 10.09 30.47
CA PRO A 169 -13.45 11.03 31.40
C PRO A 169 -14.42 11.16 32.58
N SER A 170 -13.93 10.86 33.78
CA SER A 170 -14.63 11.14 35.02
C SER A 170 -14.52 12.63 35.31
N ALA A 171 -15.67 13.22 35.62
CA ALA A 171 -15.94 14.59 36.08
C ALA A 171 -15.92 15.68 35.00
#